data_AF-A0A2V9RSW6-F1
#
_entry.id   AF-A0A2V9RSW6-F1
#
_cell.length_a   1.000
_cell.length_b   1.000
_cell.length_c   1.000
_cell.angle_alpha   90.00
_cell.angle_beta   90.00
_cell.angle_gamma   90.00
#
_symmetry.space_group_name_H-M   'P 1'
#
loop_
_entity.id
_entity.type
_entity.pdbx_description
1 polymer ?
#
loop_
_entity_poly.entity_id
_entity_poly.type
_entity_poly.pdbx_seq_one_letter_code
_entity_poly.pdbx_strand_id
1 'polypeptide(L)'
;MPEAHRIQAGLAYWMNRVIEERANLSANFAPDPVHDLRVALRRCRSLADGIIRIDPHPAWRQLKKTARPLFRGLGNLRDIHVLTEGVARLSPGDSPGSSALLAHATSEESRLKELALATVQQFDEKQWLSCCEILSRRVQLLRLDSLLFRHLALERWHEAHELHRQALRNRSNVGFHRLRIGLKKFRYTIENFLPSLCESWEADLKYLQDLLGEIHDLDMLWATALRIGAFQNEAARTRWNAIIEEQRSRRLDEYRNKMLGRHSLWSVWRAALPQGKEIQAAVLLRVKTWAAFLDPDFAHARHVSRLALQLYDGLPKNGTNHRQQLDRTRLLLQAAALMHDVGRAKRRKNHHKGSYRLISALPPPFGWKLQELRQAAAIARYHRGALPRPGQSSFKSVPQSEKRQTAFLAGILRLADALDKKHDGSIHRLEVEKTGDFFTVWARCLRRNTQDLQNIAAARHLLESVCGCPIWVRLRAIH
;
A
#
# COMPACT_ATOMS: atom_id res chain seq x y z
N MET A 1 9.46 7.88 -31.09
CA MET A 1 8.75 8.84 -30.20
C MET A 1 9.50 8.90 -28.88
N PRO A 2 10.04 10.06 -28.44
CA PRO A 2 11.12 10.09 -27.47
C PRO A 2 10.66 9.83 -26.02
N GLU A 3 11.53 9.16 -25.27
CA GLU A 3 11.40 8.68 -23.88
C GLU A 3 10.94 9.72 -22.83
N ALA A 4 10.99 11.01 -23.13
CA ALA A 4 10.63 12.09 -22.21
C ALA A 4 9.13 12.15 -21.84
N HIS A 5 8.23 11.58 -22.64
CA HIS A 5 6.78 11.59 -22.34
C HIS A 5 6.32 10.50 -21.35
N ARG A 6 7.14 9.49 -21.05
CA ARG A 6 6.71 8.37 -20.17
C ARG A 6 6.53 8.76 -18.70
N ILE A 7 7.15 9.86 -18.27
CA ILE A 7 7.25 10.24 -16.86
C ILE A 7 6.10 11.16 -16.40
N GLN A 8 5.33 11.74 -17.33
CA GLN A 8 4.30 12.75 -17.02
C GLN A 8 2.84 12.27 -17.16
N ALA A 9 2.62 11.00 -17.46
CA ALA A 9 1.29 10.42 -17.60
C ALA A 9 0.68 10.08 -16.23
N GLY A 10 0.10 11.06 -15.56
CA GLY A 10 -0.69 10.86 -14.34
C GLY A 10 -1.89 9.93 -14.56
N LEU A 11 -2.66 9.62 -13.50
CA LEU A 11 -3.81 8.71 -13.59
C LEU A 11 -4.81 9.14 -14.68
N ALA A 12 -5.10 10.43 -14.79
CA ALA A 12 -6.03 10.99 -15.78
C ALA A 12 -5.64 10.64 -17.22
N TYR A 13 -4.35 10.78 -17.55
CA TYR A 13 -3.83 10.43 -18.87
C TYR A 13 -4.14 8.97 -19.22
N TRP A 14 -3.79 8.04 -18.34
CA TRP A 14 -4.01 6.62 -18.61
C TRP A 14 -5.48 6.26 -18.65
N MET A 15 -6.32 6.92 -17.86
CA MET A 15 -7.76 6.70 -17.88
C MET A 15 -8.40 7.18 -19.18
N ASN A 16 -7.95 8.31 -19.73
CA ASN A 16 -8.39 8.80 -21.04
C ASN A 16 -7.87 7.89 -22.16
N ARG A 17 -6.62 7.44 -22.04
CA ARG A 17 -6.03 6.49 -22.99
C ARG A 17 -6.81 5.18 -23.07
N VAL A 18 -7.41 4.71 -21.97
CA VAL A 18 -8.30 3.54 -22.00
C VAL A 18 -9.52 3.77 -22.90
N ILE A 19 -10.08 4.98 -22.93
CA ILE A 19 -11.22 5.32 -23.80
C ILE A 19 -10.77 5.40 -25.26
N GLU A 20 -9.66 6.09 -25.51
CA GLU A 20 -9.06 6.20 -26.85
C GLU A 20 -8.74 4.82 -27.44
N GLU A 21 -7.99 3.98 -26.72
CA GLU A 21 -7.60 2.66 -27.23
C GLU A 21 -8.76 1.68 -27.31
N ARG A 22 -9.82 1.89 -26.51
CA ARG A 22 -11.07 1.14 -26.67
C ARG A 22 -11.78 1.51 -27.96
N ALA A 23 -11.75 2.78 -28.38
CA ALA A 23 -12.31 3.21 -29.66
C ALA A 23 -11.47 2.74 -30.86
N ASN A 24 -10.15 2.64 -30.69
CA ASN A 24 -9.22 2.17 -31.74
C ASN A 24 -9.25 0.65 -31.95
N LEU A 25 -9.97 -0.11 -31.12
CA LEU A 25 -10.11 -1.55 -31.28
C LEU A 25 -10.93 -1.88 -32.53
N SER A 26 -10.23 -2.30 -33.59
CA SER A 26 -10.85 -2.85 -34.79
C SER A 26 -11.64 -4.15 -34.52
N ALA A 27 -12.56 -4.48 -35.43
CA ALA A 27 -13.35 -5.71 -35.39
C ALA A 27 -12.49 -7.00 -35.29
N ASN A 28 -11.24 -6.97 -35.76
CA ASN A 28 -10.38 -8.15 -35.83
C ASN A 28 -9.50 -8.38 -34.59
N PHE A 29 -9.52 -7.50 -33.59
CA PHE A 29 -8.69 -7.61 -32.37
C PHE A 29 -7.20 -7.86 -32.69
N ALA A 30 -6.62 -7.00 -33.53
CA ALA A 30 -5.20 -7.08 -33.87
C ALA A 30 -4.31 -7.04 -32.60
N PRO A 31 -3.14 -7.72 -32.59
CA PRO A 31 -2.31 -7.86 -31.39
C PRO A 31 -1.88 -6.53 -30.75
N ASP A 32 -1.52 -5.52 -31.55
CA ASP A 32 -1.00 -4.24 -31.06
C ASP A 32 -2.09 -3.38 -30.36
N PRO A 33 -3.27 -3.11 -30.96
CA PRO A 33 -4.36 -2.44 -30.26
C PRO A 33 -4.80 -3.15 -28.96
N VAL A 34 -4.82 -4.49 -28.96
CA VAL A 34 -5.11 -5.27 -27.76
C VAL A 34 -4.03 -5.05 -26.69
N HIS A 35 -2.76 -5.02 -27.10
CA HIS A 35 -1.64 -4.74 -26.21
C HIS A 35 -1.74 -3.35 -25.59
N ASP A 36 -1.98 -2.31 -26.39
CA ASP A 36 -2.02 -0.92 -25.95
C ASP A 36 -3.14 -0.65 -24.96
N LEU A 37 -4.36 -1.14 -25.24
CA LEU A 37 -5.46 -1.04 -24.28
C LEU A 37 -5.16 -1.78 -22.97
N ARG A 38 -4.53 -2.96 -23.05
CA ARG A 38 -4.10 -3.68 -21.84
C ARG A 38 -3.06 -2.90 -21.05
N VAL A 39 -2.10 -2.25 -21.72
CA VAL A 39 -1.09 -1.42 -21.06
C VAL A 39 -1.75 -0.27 -20.31
N ALA A 40 -2.69 0.45 -20.95
CA ALA A 40 -3.42 1.55 -20.32
C ALA A 40 -4.25 1.08 -19.10
N LEU A 41 -4.99 -0.02 -19.23
CA LEU A 41 -5.75 -0.63 -18.13
C LEU A 41 -4.84 -1.10 -16.99
N ARG A 42 -3.69 -1.71 -17.30
CA ARG A 42 -2.69 -2.13 -16.31
C ARG A 42 -2.15 -0.93 -15.54
N ARG A 43 -1.80 0.16 -16.23
CA ARG A 43 -1.30 1.40 -15.61
C ARG A 43 -2.32 1.94 -14.62
N CYS A 44 -3.58 2.10 -15.01
CA CYS A 44 -4.67 2.53 -14.12
C CYS A 44 -4.83 1.63 -12.89
N ARG A 45 -4.85 0.31 -13.09
CA ARG A 45 -5.04 -0.66 -12.01
C ARG A 45 -3.85 -0.70 -11.04
N SER A 46 -2.62 -0.61 -11.55
CA SER A 46 -1.40 -0.61 -10.72
C SER A 46 -1.24 0.69 -9.92
N LEU A 47 -1.61 1.84 -10.49
CA LEU A 47 -1.73 3.10 -9.76
C LEU A 47 -2.75 2.97 -8.61
N ALA A 48 -3.96 2.46 -8.91
CA ALA A 48 -4.98 2.24 -7.90
C ALA A 48 -4.54 1.26 -6.80
N ASP A 49 -3.80 0.20 -7.14
CA ASP A 49 -3.24 -0.75 -6.18
C ASP A 49 -2.26 -0.10 -5.20
N GLY A 50 -1.45 0.83 -5.68
CA GLY A 50 -0.51 1.59 -4.84
C GLY A 50 -1.21 2.60 -3.93
N ILE A 51 -2.18 3.34 -4.47
CA ILE A 51 -2.80 4.47 -3.78
C ILE A 51 -3.89 4.04 -2.78
N ILE A 52 -4.63 2.95 -3.02
CA ILE A 52 -5.78 2.57 -2.19
C ILE A 52 -5.44 2.35 -0.69
N ARG A 53 -4.18 2.05 -0.39
CA ARG A 53 -3.68 1.90 0.99
C ARG A 53 -3.32 3.23 1.66
N ILE A 54 -3.34 4.32 0.92
CA ILE A 54 -3.02 5.69 1.33
C ILE A 54 -4.31 6.52 1.28
N ASP A 55 -5.05 6.47 0.17
CA ASP A 55 -6.35 7.09 0.01
C ASP A 55 -7.45 6.01 -0.04
N PRO A 56 -8.28 5.87 1.01
CA PRO A 56 -9.28 4.81 1.11
C PRO A 56 -10.59 5.10 0.34
N HIS A 57 -10.63 6.14 -0.50
CA HIS A 57 -11.84 6.54 -1.23
C HIS A 57 -12.43 5.38 -2.07
N PRO A 58 -13.76 5.15 -2.05
CA PRO A 58 -14.38 4.02 -2.74
C PRO A 58 -14.14 3.98 -4.26
N ALA A 59 -13.96 5.14 -4.90
CA ALA A 59 -13.72 5.26 -6.34
C ALA A 59 -12.48 4.45 -6.80
N TRP A 60 -11.46 4.25 -5.96
CA TRP A 60 -10.32 3.38 -6.28
C TRP A 60 -10.73 1.92 -6.50
N ARG A 61 -11.65 1.41 -5.65
CA ARG A 61 -12.20 0.06 -5.80
C ARG A 61 -13.11 -0.02 -7.01
N GLN A 62 -13.89 1.03 -7.25
CA GLN A 62 -14.80 1.09 -8.39
C GLN A 62 -14.04 1.10 -9.71
N LEU A 63 -12.99 1.92 -9.86
CA LEU A 63 -12.09 1.89 -11.02
C LEU A 63 -11.56 0.48 -11.29
N LYS A 64 -11.05 -0.18 -10.25
CA LYS A 64 -10.55 -1.56 -10.39
C LYS A 64 -11.64 -2.56 -10.75
N LYS A 65 -12.87 -2.37 -10.23
CA LYS A 65 -14.02 -3.22 -10.52
C LYS A 65 -14.43 -3.07 -11.98
N THR A 66 -14.53 -1.84 -12.48
CA THR A 66 -14.89 -1.52 -13.88
C THR A 66 -13.81 -2.01 -14.86
N ALA A 67 -12.52 -1.83 -14.57
CA ALA A 67 -11.44 -2.30 -15.46
C ALA A 67 -11.24 -3.82 -15.48
N ARG A 68 -11.69 -4.56 -14.47
CA ARG A 68 -11.30 -5.97 -14.27
C ARG A 68 -11.83 -6.93 -15.35
N PRO A 69 -13.12 -6.90 -15.75
CA PRO A 69 -13.62 -7.77 -16.80
C PRO A 69 -12.89 -7.56 -18.12
N LEU A 70 -12.81 -6.30 -18.58
CA LEU A 70 -12.13 -5.93 -19.82
C LEU A 70 -10.65 -6.34 -19.81
N PHE A 71 -9.91 -6.05 -18.73
CA PHE A 71 -8.50 -6.46 -18.64
C PHE A 71 -8.30 -7.98 -18.66
N ARG A 72 -9.25 -8.76 -18.12
CA ARG A 72 -9.19 -10.23 -18.12
C ARG A 72 -9.52 -10.81 -19.49
N GLY A 73 -10.57 -10.31 -20.14
CA GLY A 73 -10.97 -10.73 -21.49
C GLY A 73 -9.82 -10.57 -22.47
N LEU A 74 -9.23 -9.37 -22.53
CA LEU A 74 -8.05 -9.09 -23.35
C LEU A 74 -6.81 -9.88 -22.89
N GLY A 75 -6.75 -10.21 -21.60
CA GLY A 75 -5.67 -10.99 -21.00
C GLY A 75 -5.54 -12.37 -21.60
N ASN A 76 -6.65 -13.11 -21.61
CA ASN A 76 -6.71 -14.46 -22.15
C ASN A 76 -6.34 -14.49 -23.64
N LEU A 77 -6.81 -13.51 -24.42
CA LEU A 77 -6.49 -13.41 -25.85
C LEU A 77 -4.98 -13.24 -26.08
N ARG A 78 -4.34 -12.34 -25.32
CA ARG A 78 -2.89 -12.16 -25.42
C ARG A 78 -2.10 -13.37 -24.93
N ASP A 79 -2.62 -14.13 -23.97
CA ASP A 79 -1.95 -15.35 -23.52
C ASP A 79 -1.88 -16.39 -24.66
N ILE A 80 -2.91 -16.45 -25.53
CA ILE A 80 -2.87 -17.22 -26.78
C ILE A 80 -1.84 -16.66 -27.77
N HIS A 81 -1.76 -15.34 -27.97
CA HIS A 81 -0.73 -14.75 -28.83
C HIS A 81 0.69 -15.06 -28.36
N VAL A 82 0.92 -15.04 -27.03
CA VAL A 82 2.20 -15.43 -26.43
C VAL A 82 2.49 -16.92 -26.63
N LEU A 83 1.48 -17.79 -26.55
CA LEU A 83 1.62 -19.21 -26.86
C LEU A 83 2.07 -19.40 -28.32
N THR A 84 1.41 -18.76 -29.28
CA THR A 84 1.75 -18.82 -30.71
C THR A 84 3.18 -18.37 -30.97
N GLU A 85 3.58 -17.22 -30.41
CA GLU A 85 4.96 -16.71 -30.51
C GLU A 85 5.98 -17.66 -29.86
N GLY A 86 5.61 -18.26 -28.72
CA GLY A 86 6.41 -19.27 -28.03
C GLY A 86 6.66 -20.52 -28.88
N VAL A 87 5.61 -21.05 -29.53
CA VAL A 87 5.74 -22.21 -30.42
C VAL A 87 6.66 -21.88 -31.60
N ALA A 88 6.48 -20.72 -32.24
CA ALA A 88 7.32 -20.29 -33.36
C ALA A 88 8.80 -20.17 -32.98
N ARG A 89 9.11 -19.67 -31.77
CA ARG A 89 10.49 -19.53 -31.29
C ARG A 89 11.16 -20.85 -30.90
N LEU A 90 10.39 -21.81 -30.41
CA LEU A 90 10.92 -23.07 -29.85
C LEU A 90 10.89 -24.23 -30.85
N SER A 91 10.20 -24.08 -31.98
CA SER A 91 9.93 -25.16 -32.92
C SER A 91 11.21 -25.74 -33.53
N PRO A 92 11.53 -27.02 -33.29
CA PRO A 92 12.58 -27.73 -34.00
C PRO A 92 12.03 -28.22 -35.36
N GLY A 93 11.72 -27.29 -36.27
CA GLY A 93 11.08 -27.57 -37.57
C GLY A 93 9.58 -27.93 -37.48
N ASP A 94 8.92 -28.12 -38.64
CA ASP A 94 7.49 -28.48 -38.78
C ASP A 94 7.16 -29.85 -38.13
N SER A 95 7.13 -29.89 -36.80
CA SER A 95 6.79 -31.07 -36.03
C SER A 95 5.27 -31.17 -35.83
N PRO A 96 4.69 -32.38 -35.83
CA PRO A 96 3.25 -32.55 -35.55
C PRO A 96 2.79 -31.92 -34.24
N GLY A 97 3.68 -31.82 -33.24
CA GLY A 97 3.39 -31.15 -31.96
C GLY A 97 3.28 -29.62 -32.08
N SER A 98 4.11 -28.99 -32.92
CA SER A 98 3.97 -27.56 -33.26
C SER A 98 2.62 -27.31 -33.93
N SER A 99 2.26 -28.13 -34.92
CA SER A 99 0.99 -27.99 -35.64
C SER A 99 -0.22 -28.18 -34.72
N ALA A 100 -0.19 -29.15 -33.80
CA ALA A 100 -1.26 -29.37 -32.83
C ALA A 100 -1.43 -28.17 -31.87
N LEU A 101 -0.34 -27.60 -31.38
CA LEU A 101 -0.37 -26.41 -30.52
C LEU A 101 -0.88 -25.18 -31.27
N LEU A 102 -0.44 -24.96 -32.51
CA LEU A 102 -0.89 -23.85 -33.35
C LEU A 102 -2.38 -23.99 -33.70
N ALA A 103 -2.84 -25.19 -34.06
CA ALA A 103 -4.26 -25.46 -34.31
C ALA A 103 -5.12 -25.16 -33.08
N HIS A 104 -4.67 -25.57 -31.89
CA HIS A 104 -5.33 -25.23 -30.63
C HIS A 104 -5.38 -23.71 -30.41
N ALA A 105 -4.27 -23.01 -30.63
CA ALA A 105 -4.17 -21.56 -30.46
C ALA A 105 -5.17 -20.83 -31.37
N THR A 106 -5.24 -21.19 -32.66
CA THR A 106 -6.17 -20.60 -33.63
C THR A 106 -7.64 -20.83 -33.25
N SER A 107 -7.97 -22.04 -32.80
CA SER A 107 -9.33 -22.37 -32.34
C SER A 107 -9.72 -21.55 -31.11
N GLU A 108 -8.83 -21.44 -30.12
CA GLU A 108 -9.10 -20.66 -28.91
C GLU A 108 -9.11 -19.15 -29.17
N GLU A 109 -8.29 -18.66 -30.09
CA GLU A 109 -8.23 -17.25 -30.44
C GLU A 109 -9.60 -16.74 -30.92
N SER A 110 -10.27 -17.49 -31.80
CA SER A 110 -11.58 -17.12 -32.33
C SER A 110 -12.62 -16.97 -31.21
N ARG A 111 -12.68 -17.97 -30.32
CA ARG A 111 -13.55 -17.96 -29.13
C ARG A 111 -13.22 -16.81 -28.17
N LEU A 112 -11.95 -16.50 -27.97
CA LEU A 112 -11.50 -15.44 -27.07
C LEU A 112 -11.73 -14.04 -27.65
N LYS A 113 -11.70 -13.87 -28.98
CA LYS A 113 -12.08 -12.63 -29.65
C LYS A 113 -13.55 -12.28 -29.40
N GLU A 114 -14.45 -13.26 -29.51
CA GLU A 114 -15.87 -13.06 -29.18
C GLU A 114 -16.08 -12.64 -27.72
N LEU A 115 -15.40 -13.33 -26.79
CA LEU A 115 -15.44 -12.96 -25.37
C LEU A 115 -14.83 -11.58 -25.11
N ALA A 116 -13.73 -11.23 -25.77
CA ALA A 116 -13.11 -9.92 -25.65
C ALA A 116 -14.06 -8.82 -26.15
N LEU A 117 -14.72 -9.03 -27.30
CA LEU A 117 -15.74 -8.13 -27.84
C LEU A 117 -16.89 -7.89 -26.86
N ALA A 118 -17.43 -8.95 -26.27
CA ALA A 118 -18.46 -8.83 -25.25
C ALA A 118 -17.98 -7.98 -24.05
N THR A 119 -16.74 -8.17 -23.58
CA THR A 119 -16.19 -7.35 -22.48
C THR A 119 -15.94 -5.90 -22.85
N VAL A 120 -15.61 -5.60 -24.10
CA VAL A 120 -15.43 -4.23 -24.62
C VAL A 120 -16.77 -3.51 -24.69
N GLN A 121 -17.83 -4.19 -25.14
CA GLN A 121 -19.18 -3.64 -25.25
C GLN A 121 -19.81 -3.40 -23.86
N GLN A 122 -19.57 -4.30 -22.90
CA GLN A 122 -20.08 -4.19 -21.53
C GLN A 122 -19.28 -3.22 -20.64
N PHE A 123 -18.25 -2.55 -21.17
CA PHE A 123 -17.45 -1.63 -20.39
C PHE A 123 -18.26 -0.38 -19.99
N ASP A 124 -18.45 -0.20 -18.69
CA ASP A 124 -19.17 0.94 -18.11
C ASP A 124 -18.32 2.22 -18.17
N GLU A 125 -18.33 2.86 -19.34
CA GLU A 125 -17.61 4.10 -19.62
C GLU A 125 -18.07 5.26 -18.73
N LYS A 126 -19.37 5.39 -18.47
CA LYS A 126 -19.92 6.43 -17.60
C LYS A 126 -19.34 6.32 -16.19
N GLN A 127 -19.33 5.13 -15.62
CA GLN A 127 -18.73 4.89 -14.30
C GLN A 127 -17.21 5.08 -14.31
N TRP A 128 -16.54 4.76 -15.41
CA TRP A 128 -15.10 4.98 -15.58
C TRP A 128 -14.76 6.48 -15.56
N LEU A 129 -15.45 7.30 -16.35
CA LEU A 129 -15.26 8.74 -16.42
C LEU A 129 -15.58 9.42 -15.09
N SER A 130 -16.66 9.00 -14.41
CA SER A 130 -16.97 9.47 -13.05
C SER A 130 -15.84 9.16 -12.06
N CYS A 131 -15.20 7.99 -12.15
CA CYS A 131 -14.02 7.71 -11.35
C CYS A 131 -12.84 8.62 -11.73
N CYS A 132 -12.65 8.90 -13.02
CA CYS A 132 -11.57 9.76 -13.52
C CYS A 132 -11.62 11.15 -12.88
N GLU A 133 -12.79 11.77 -12.88
CA GLU A 133 -13.00 13.11 -12.30
C GLU A 133 -12.67 13.15 -10.81
N ILE A 134 -13.19 12.19 -10.05
CA ILE A 134 -12.98 12.10 -8.60
C ILE A 134 -11.52 11.84 -8.28
N LEU A 135 -10.92 10.84 -8.94
CA LEU A 135 -9.59 10.35 -8.58
C LEU A 135 -8.49 11.30 -9.02
N SER A 136 -8.66 12.01 -10.15
CA SER A 136 -7.67 12.97 -10.63
C SER A 136 -7.39 14.07 -9.61
N ARG A 137 -8.43 14.62 -8.97
CA ARG A 137 -8.30 15.63 -7.92
C ARG A 137 -7.60 15.09 -6.67
N ARG A 138 -7.87 13.83 -6.32
CA ARG A 138 -7.29 13.20 -5.12
C ARG A 138 -5.82 12.84 -5.30
N VAL A 139 -5.43 12.42 -6.50
CA VAL A 139 -4.02 12.11 -6.83
C VAL A 139 -3.14 13.35 -6.79
N GLN A 140 -3.66 14.53 -7.15
CA GLN A 140 -2.91 15.79 -7.10
C GLN A 140 -2.41 16.15 -5.69
N LEU A 141 -3.04 15.61 -4.64
CA LEU A 141 -2.60 15.79 -3.25
C LEU A 141 -1.37 14.94 -2.91
N LEU A 142 -0.95 14.03 -3.79
CA LEU A 142 0.18 13.12 -3.60
C LEU A 142 1.37 13.59 -4.45
N ARG A 143 2.52 13.73 -3.80
CA ARG A 143 3.77 14.09 -4.46
C ARG A 143 4.56 12.84 -4.86
N LEU A 144 4.91 12.72 -6.14
CA LEU A 144 5.83 11.69 -6.66
C LEU A 144 7.22 11.83 -6.02
N ASP A 145 8.02 10.77 -6.05
CA ASP A 145 9.35 10.67 -5.42
C ASP A 145 9.39 10.91 -3.89
N SER A 146 8.24 11.14 -3.27
CA SER A 146 8.14 11.40 -1.84
C SER A 146 8.49 10.18 -1.00
N LEU A 147 8.88 10.44 0.25
CA LEU A 147 9.18 9.41 1.25
C LEU A 147 8.01 8.42 1.44
N LEU A 148 6.77 8.87 1.22
CA LEU A 148 5.57 8.03 1.21
C LEU A 148 5.66 6.90 0.18
N PHE A 149 6.03 7.23 -1.06
CA PHE A 149 6.12 6.24 -2.13
C PHE A 149 7.41 5.43 -2.04
N ARG A 150 8.50 5.98 -1.50
CA ARG A 150 9.71 5.20 -1.16
C ARG A 150 9.41 4.13 -0.10
N HIS A 151 8.52 4.41 0.86
CA HIS A 151 8.04 3.43 1.82
C HIS A 151 7.16 2.35 1.19
N LEU A 152 6.26 2.73 0.28
CA LEU A 152 5.47 1.77 -0.48
C LEU A 152 6.37 0.85 -1.34
N ALA A 153 7.40 1.42 -1.97
CA ALA A 153 8.40 0.65 -2.71
C ALA A 153 9.18 -0.31 -1.80
N LEU A 154 9.56 0.09 -0.58
CA LEU A 154 10.17 -0.79 0.41
C LEU A 154 9.26 -1.96 0.80
N GLU A 155 7.97 -1.71 1.01
CA GLU A 155 6.99 -2.76 1.29
C GLU A 155 6.91 -3.76 0.13
N ARG A 156 6.84 -3.27 -1.11
CA ARG A 156 6.79 -4.12 -2.31
C ARG A 156 8.10 -4.85 -2.58
N TRP A 157 9.24 -4.22 -2.31
CA TRP A 157 10.56 -4.83 -2.36
C TRP A 157 10.63 -6.00 -1.38
N HIS A 158 10.20 -5.80 -0.13
CA HIS A 158 10.22 -6.85 0.88
C HIS A 158 9.33 -8.03 0.49
N GLU A 159 8.10 -7.77 0.04
CA GLU A 159 7.18 -8.82 -0.45
C GLU A 159 7.80 -9.62 -1.63
N ALA A 160 8.40 -8.93 -2.60
CA ALA A 160 9.03 -9.58 -3.75
C ALA A 160 10.29 -10.37 -3.35
N HIS A 161 11.09 -9.84 -2.43
CA HIS A 161 12.29 -10.50 -1.92
C HIS A 161 11.95 -11.75 -1.09
N GLU A 162 10.87 -11.72 -0.29
CA GLU A 162 10.37 -12.93 0.39
C GLU A 162 9.96 -14.03 -0.59
N LEU A 163 9.25 -13.65 -1.65
CA LEU A 163 8.87 -14.58 -2.71
C LEU A 163 10.09 -15.12 -3.45
N HIS A 164 11.13 -14.31 -3.63
CA HIS A 164 12.40 -14.74 -4.20
C HIS A 164 13.06 -15.81 -3.31
N ARG A 165 13.16 -15.57 -2.00
CA ARG A 165 13.71 -16.56 -1.05
C ARG A 165 12.92 -17.87 -1.08
N GLN A 166 11.59 -17.81 -1.16
CA GLN A 166 10.74 -18.99 -1.24
C GLN A 166 10.90 -19.73 -2.57
N ALA A 167 10.95 -19.02 -3.69
CA ALA A 167 11.13 -19.59 -5.02
C ALA A 167 12.47 -20.33 -5.14
N LEU A 168 13.55 -19.79 -4.58
CA LEU A 168 14.86 -20.44 -4.61
C LEU A 168 14.96 -21.69 -3.72
N ARG A 169 14.20 -21.74 -2.62
CA ARG A 169 14.13 -22.92 -1.74
C ARG A 169 13.35 -24.06 -2.37
N ASN A 170 12.15 -23.76 -2.87
CA ASN A 170 11.23 -24.80 -3.34
C ASN A 170 11.40 -25.13 -4.83
N ARG A 171 12.02 -24.21 -5.60
CA ARG A 171 12.29 -24.28 -7.05
C ARG A 171 11.08 -24.66 -7.92
N SER A 172 9.87 -24.48 -7.41
CA SER A 172 8.64 -24.85 -8.10
C SER A 172 8.17 -23.78 -9.06
N ASN A 173 7.49 -24.19 -10.13
CA ASN A 173 6.86 -23.28 -11.12
C ASN A 173 5.90 -22.30 -10.42
N VAL A 174 5.14 -22.79 -9.44
CA VAL A 174 4.26 -21.95 -8.60
C VAL A 174 5.05 -20.90 -7.81
N GLY A 175 6.23 -21.27 -7.28
CA GLY A 175 7.13 -20.35 -6.57
C GLY A 175 7.61 -19.22 -7.47
N PHE A 176 8.14 -19.55 -8.65
CA PHE A 176 8.61 -18.56 -9.62
C PHE A 176 7.48 -17.70 -10.20
N HIS A 177 6.30 -18.27 -10.42
CA HIS A 177 5.12 -17.50 -10.83
C HIS A 177 4.71 -16.46 -9.77
N ARG A 178 4.70 -16.84 -8.48
CA ARG A 178 4.42 -15.90 -7.39
C ARG A 178 5.49 -14.80 -7.32
N LEU A 179 6.76 -15.16 -7.42
CA LEU A 179 7.88 -14.21 -7.49
C LEU A 179 7.69 -13.22 -8.65
N ARG A 180 7.36 -13.71 -9.86
CA ARG A 180 7.05 -12.86 -11.02
C ARG A 180 5.97 -11.83 -10.70
N ILE A 181 4.88 -12.23 -10.04
CA ILE A 181 3.82 -11.31 -9.62
C ILE A 181 4.34 -10.28 -8.60
N GLY A 182 5.16 -10.71 -7.64
CA GLY A 182 5.79 -9.84 -6.65
C GLY A 182 6.69 -8.79 -7.30
N LEU A 183 7.59 -9.21 -8.20
CA LEU A 183 8.51 -8.34 -8.92
C LEU A 183 7.74 -7.35 -9.81
N LYS A 184 6.67 -7.78 -10.49
CA LYS A 184 5.78 -6.89 -11.25
C LYS A 184 5.21 -5.78 -10.37
N LYS A 185 4.69 -6.11 -9.19
CA LYS A 185 4.14 -5.10 -8.26
C LYS A 185 5.21 -4.13 -7.77
N PHE A 186 6.42 -4.63 -7.50
CA PHE A 186 7.55 -3.78 -7.14
C PHE A 186 7.93 -2.83 -8.27
N ARG A 187 8.18 -3.35 -9.48
CA ARG A 187 8.46 -2.57 -10.68
C ARG A 187 7.40 -1.49 -10.92
N TYR A 188 6.12 -1.85 -10.94
CA TYR A 188 5.06 -0.87 -11.21
C TYR A 188 4.96 0.20 -10.12
N THR A 189 5.37 -0.08 -8.89
CA THR A 189 5.45 0.94 -7.82
C THR A 189 6.57 1.93 -8.10
N ILE A 190 7.73 1.45 -8.56
CA ILE A 190 8.84 2.33 -8.97
C ILE A 190 8.42 3.18 -10.17
N GLU A 191 7.95 2.56 -11.25
CA GLU A 191 7.56 3.25 -12.48
C GLU A 191 6.49 4.32 -12.27
N ASN A 192 5.49 4.04 -11.44
CA ASN A 192 4.34 4.93 -11.29
C ASN A 192 4.57 6.07 -10.30
N PHE A 193 5.46 5.88 -9.32
CA PHE A 193 5.54 6.79 -8.17
C PHE A 193 6.92 7.35 -7.87
N LEU A 194 7.97 6.74 -8.40
CA LEU A 194 9.36 7.08 -8.11
C LEU A 194 10.15 7.29 -9.42
N PRO A 195 9.80 8.29 -10.24
CA PRO A 195 10.45 8.49 -11.54
C PRO A 195 11.97 8.68 -11.41
N SER A 196 12.44 9.36 -10.36
CA SER A 196 13.89 9.51 -10.11
C SER A 196 14.63 8.16 -9.94
N LEU A 197 14.00 7.17 -9.29
CA LEU A 197 14.59 5.83 -9.19
C LEU A 197 14.38 5.02 -10.48
N CYS A 198 13.24 5.24 -11.15
CA CYS A 198 12.88 4.55 -12.38
C CYS A 198 13.94 4.76 -13.47
N GLU A 199 14.46 5.98 -13.62
CA GLU A 199 15.53 6.30 -14.59
C GLU A 199 16.71 5.33 -14.51
N SER A 200 17.12 4.96 -13.30
CA SER A 200 18.25 4.05 -13.10
C SER A 200 17.87 2.57 -13.04
N TRP A 201 16.63 2.22 -12.70
CA TRP A 201 16.23 0.84 -12.40
C TRP A 201 15.33 0.20 -13.45
N GLU A 202 14.74 0.98 -14.37
CA GLU A 202 13.74 0.50 -15.32
C GLU A 202 14.30 -0.65 -16.18
N ALA A 203 15.53 -0.51 -16.68
CA ALA A 203 16.17 -1.50 -17.53
C ALA A 203 16.31 -2.86 -16.81
N ASP A 204 16.88 -2.88 -15.61
CA ASP A 204 17.05 -4.11 -14.83
C ASP A 204 15.70 -4.71 -14.38
N LEU A 205 14.77 -3.88 -13.90
CA LEU A 205 13.45 -4.34 -13.48
C LEU A 205 12.66 -4.93 -14.66
N LYS A 206 12.75 -4.33 -15.84
CA LYS A 206 12.13 -4.84 -17.06
C LYS A 206 12.77 -6.16 -17.46
N TYR A 207 14.09 -6.21 -17.57
CA TYR A 207 14.83 -7.42 -17.94
C TYR A 207 14.51 -8.61 -17.02
N LEU A 208 14.52 -8.41 -15.70
CA LEU A 208 14.18 -9.47 -14.75
C LEU A 208 12.71 -9.90 -14.81
N GLN A 209 11.80 -8.96 -15.08
CA GLN A 209 10.39 -9.29 -15.29
C GLN A 209 10.21 -10.14 -16.54
N ASP A 210 10.95 -9.83 -17.61
CA ASP A 210 10.87 -10.52 -18.89
C ASP A 210 11.44 -11.95 -18.76
N LEU A 211 12.60 -12.13 -18.11
CA LEU A 211 13.13 -13.46 -17.76
C LEU A 211 12.12 -14.33 -17.00
N LEU A 212 11.53 -13.80 -15.93
CA LEU A 212 10.51 -14.52 -15.15
C LEU A 212 9.19 -14.69 -15.93
N GLY A 213 8.91 -13.80 -16.89
CA GLY A 213 7.83 -13.91 -17.85
C GLY A 213 8.02 -15.12 -18.75
N GLU A 214 9.15 -15.18 -19.42
CA GLU A 214 9.49 -16.27 -20.34
C GLU A 214 9.53 -17.63 -19.63
N ILE A 215 10.06 -17.71 -18.41
CA ILE A 215 9.98 -18.94 -17.60
C ILE A 215 8.54 -19.40 -17.40
N HIS A 216 7.65 -18.47 -17.04
CA HIS A 216 6.23 -18.79 -16.85
C HIS A 216 5.54 -19.17 -18.17
N ASP A 217 5.89 -18.50 -19.27
CA ASP A 217 5.31 -18.76 -20.58
C ASP A 217 5.75 -20.14 -21.09
N LEU A 218 7.00 -20.56 -20.85
CA LEU A 218 7.51 -21.92 -21.07
C LEU A 218 6.74 -22.97 -20.25
N ASP A 219 6.54 -22.72 -18.95
CA ASP A 219 5.75 -23.62 -18.08
C ASP A 219 4.30 -23.78 -18.59
N MET A 220 3.68 -22.69 -19.06
CA MET A 220 2.32 -22.68 -19.60
C MET A 220 2.21 -23.39 -20.95
N LEU A 221 3.21 -23.22 -21.82
CA LEU A 221 3.29 -23.93 -23.10
C LEU A 221 3.37 -25.44 -22.86
N TRP A 222 4.28 -25.88 -21.98
CA TRP A 222 4.41 -27.30 -21.64
C TRP A 222 3.11 -27.89 -21.07
N ALA A 223 2.50 -27.20 -20.10
CA ALA A 223 1.23 -27.63 -19.51
C ALA A 223 0.11 -27.73 -20.55
N THR A 224 0.08 -26.79 -21.52
CA THR A 224 -0.90 -26.80 -22.61
C THR A 224 -0.68 -27.96 -23.56
N ALA A 225 0.57 -28.22 -23.96
CA ALA A 225 0.92 -29.34 -24.83
C ALA A 225 0.51 -30.69 -24.23
N LEU A 226 0.74 -30.88 -22.93
CA LEU A 226 0.30 -32.09 -22.23
C LEU A 226 -1.23 -32.21 -22.15
N ARG A 227 -1.92 -31.10 -21.86
CA ARG A 227 -3.39 -31.07 -21.73
C ARG A 227 -4.11 -31.44 -23.04
N ILE A 228 -3.58 -30.98 -24.18
CA ILE A 228 -4.20 -31.24 -25.49
C ILE A 228 -3.69 -32.52 -26.16
N GLY A 229 -2.78 -33.26 -25.51
CA GLY A 229 -2.16 -34.45 -26.11
C GLY A 229 -1.36 -34.13 -27.38
N ALA A 230 -0.62 -33.01 -27.39
CA ALA A 230 0.04 -32.49 -28.59
C ALA A 230 1.10 -33.44 -29.19
N PHE A 231 1.65 -34.36 -28.39
CA PHE A 231 2.76 -35.23 -28.80
C PHE A 231 2.25 -36.62 -29.19
N GLN A 232 2.51 -37.02 -30.44
CA GLN A 232 2.09 -38.32 -30.99
C GLN A 232 2.86 -39.52 -30.40
N ASN A 233 4.09 -39.31 -29.94
CA ASN A 233 4.93 -40.36 -29.36
C ASN A 233 5.82 -39.83 -28.22
N GLU A 234 6.36 -40.75 -27.44
CA GLU A 234 7.22 -40.43 -26.28
C GLU A 234 8.52 -39.73 -26.69
N ALA A 235 9.11 -40.11 -27.84
CA ALA A 235 10.32 -39.47 -28.34
C ALA A 235 10.11 -37.96 -28.64
N ALA A 236 8.98 -37.59 -29.25
CA ALA A 236 8.62 -36.20 -29.50
C ALA A 236 8.39 -35.43 -28.20
N ARG A 237 7.70 -36.03 -27.23
CA ARG A 237 7.51 -35.46 -25.90
C ARG A 237 8.84 -35.18 -25.20
N THR A 238 9.76 -36.14 -25.22
CA THR A 238 11.09 -36.01 -24.59
C THR A 238 11.93 -34.92 -25.24
N ARG A 239 11.92 -34.81 -26.59
CA ARG A 239 12.61 -33.72 -27.29
C ARG A 239 12.09 -32.34 -26.90
N TRP A 240 10.76 -32.15 -26.89
CA TRP A 240 10.15 -30.89 -26.48
C TRP A 240 10.44 -30.55 -25.03
N ASN A 241 10.39 -31.52 -24.13
CA ASN A 241 10.74 -31.33 -22.73
C ASN A 241 12.19 -30.85 -22.57
N ALA A 242 13.13 -31.46 -23.29
CA ALA A 242 14.54 -31.08 -23.24
C ALA A 242 14.77 -29.64 -23.69
N ILE A 243 14.16 -29.21 -24.81
CA ILE A 243 14.25 -27.83 -25.31
C ILE A 243 13.68 -26.84 -24.29
N ILE A 244 12.49 -27.13 -23.75
CA ILE A 244 11.84 -26.25 -22.78
C ILE A 244 12.67 -26.13 -21.50
N GLU A 245 13.18 -27.23 -20.96
CA GLU A 245 14.00 -27.23 -19.74
C GLU A 245 15.34 -26.54 -19.95
N GLU A 246 15.98 -26.69 -21.11
CA GLU A 246 17.21 -25.97 -21.45
C GLU A 246 16.97 -24.44 -21.45
N GLN A 247 15.95 -24.01 -22.19
CA GLN A 247 15.56 -22.60 -22.29
C GLN A 247 15.17 -22.03 -20.92
N ARG A 248 14.46 -22.81 -20.10
CA ARG A 248 14.06 -22.44 -18.74
C ARG A 248 15.26 -22.33 -17.82
N SER A 249 16.19 -23.29 -17.84
CA SER A 249 17.40 -23.27 -17.03
C SER A 249 18.25 -22.05 -17.34
N ARG A 250 18.49 -21.77 -18.64
CA ARG A 250 19.26 -20.59 -19.07
C ARG A 250 18.72 -19.29 -18.47
N ARG A 251 17.40 -19.07 -18.55
CA ARG A 251 16.75 -17.86 -18.00
C ARG A 251 16.82 -17.79 -16.48
N LEU A 252 16.72 -18.95 -15.82
CA LEU A 252 16.89 -19.04 -14.37
C LEU A 252 18.32 -18.72 -13.94
N ASP A 253 19.32 -19.15 -14.70
CA ASP A 253 20.72 -18.86 -14.42
C ASP A 253 21.03 -17.37 -14.66
N GLU A 254 20.53 -16.79 -15.76
CA GLU A 254 20.60 -15.33 -15.99
C GLU A 254 19.95 -14.52 -14.86
N TYR A 255 18.75 -14.95 -14.41
CA TYR A 255 18.08 -14.35 -13.26
C TYR A 255 18.93 -14.46 -11.99
N ARG A 256 19.47 -15.66 -11.70
CA ARG A 256 20.30 -15.90 -10.51
C ARG A 256 21.57 -15.06 -10.50
N ASN A 257 22.23 -14.93 -11.65
CA ASN A 257 23.47 -14.16 -11.78
C ASN A 257 23.29 -12.69 -11.37
N LYS A 258 22.12 -12.10 -11.63
CA LYS A 258 21.81 -10.73 -11.21
C LYS A 258 21.27 -10.61 -9.77
N MET A 259 20.67 -11.67 -9.24
CA MET A 259 19.89 -11.61 -8.00
C MET A 259 20.55 -12.27 -6.79
N LEU A 260 21.66 -13.00 -6.97
CA LEU A 260 22.41 -13.65 -5.91
C LEU A 260 23.71 -12.91 -5.59
N GLY A 261 24.21 -13.11 -4.36
CA GLY A 261 25.46 -12.52 -3.89
C GLY A 261 25.32 -11.15 -3.23
N ARG A 262 26.45 -10.67 -2.69
CA ARG A 262 26.52 -9.44 -1.87
C ARG A 262 26.14 -8.18 -2.65
N HIS A 263 26.48 -8.15 -3.94
CA HIS A 263 26.24 -7.03 -4.86
C HIS A 263 25.05 -7.28 -5.79
N SER A 264 24.13 -8.19 -5.42
CA SER A 264 22.90 -8.42 -6.18
C SER A 264 22.05 -7.15 -6.30
N LEU A 265 21.21 -7.10 -7.33
CA LEU A 265 20.25 -6.02 -7.50
C LEU A 265 19.31 -5.87 -6.29
N TRP A 266 19.00 -6.95 -5.59
CA TRP A 266 18.25 -6.86 -4.33
C TRP A 266 18.95 -6.00 -3.28
N SER A 267 20.26 -6.17 -3.09
CA SER A 267 21.07 -5.36 -2.17
C SER A 267 21.15 -3.90 -2.62
N VAL A 268 21.39 -3.67 -3.91
CA VAL A 268 21.46 -2.32 -4.51
C VAL A 268 20.15 -1.56 -4.28
N TRP A 269 19.03 -2.18 -4.64
CA TRP A 269 17.72 -1.56 -4.47
C TRP A 269 17.37 -1.38 -2.99
N ARG A 270 17.74 -2.31 -2.12
CA ARG A 270 17.51 -2.16 -0.68
C ARG A 270 18.24 -0.95 -0.13
N ALA A 271 19.48 -0.71 -0.54
CA ALA A 271 20.30 0.38 -0.03
C ALA A 271 19.69 1.76 -0.32
N ALA A 272 19.04 1.92 -1.48
CA ALA A 272 18.41 3.18 -1.89
C ALA A 272 17.01 3.42 -1.27
N LEU A 273 16.42 2.41 -0.61
CA LEU A 273 15.11 2.49 0.02
C LEU A 273 15.23 2.79 1.53
N PRO A 274 14.18 3.37 2.17
CA PRO A 274 14.27 3.88 3.54
C PRO A 274 14.89 2.90 4.55
N GLN A 275 15.73 3.42 5.45
CA GLN A 275 16.44 2.62 6.45
C GLN A 275 16.26 3.17 7.87
N GLY A 276 16.34 2.30 8.88
CA GLY A 276 16.33 2.70 10.29
C GLY A 276 15.22 3.69 10.66
N LYS A 277 15.61 4.90 11.08
CA LYS A 277 14.69 5.98 11.49
C LYS A 277 13.85 6.54 10.35
N GLU A 278 14.32 6.49 9.10
CA GLU A 278 13.56 6.94 7.94
C GLU A 278 12.30 6.11 7.73
N ILE A 279 12.35 4.81 8.05
CA ILE A 279 11.16 3.94 7.99
C ILE A 279 10.09 4.47 8.93
N GLN A 280 10.46 4.89 10.15
CA GLN A 280 9.50 5.41 11.12
C GLN A 280 8.91 6.75 10.67
N ALA A 281 9.74 7.64 10.12
CA ALA A 281 9.27 8.90 9.53
C ALA A 281 8.31 8.65 8.35
N ALA A 282 8.60 7.65 7.52
CA ALA A 282 7.77 7.32 6.38
C ALA A 282 6.44 6.68 6.76
N VAL A 283 6.43 5.82 7.78
CA VAL A 283 5.18 5.28 8.35
C VAL A 283 4.32 6.42 8.90
N LEU A 284 4.91 7.34 9.64
CA LEU A 284 4.18 8.49 10.17
C LEU A 284 3.61 9.37 9.06
N LEU A 285 4.39 9.64 8.00
CA LEU A 285 3.93 10.38 6.83
C LEU A 285 2.74 9.66 6.18
N ARG A 286 2.81 8.34 6.01
CA ARG A 286 1.71 7.53 5.45
C ARG A 286 0.45 7.59 6.29
N VAL A 287 0.57 7.46 7.60
CA VAL A 287 -0.56 7.58 8.55
C VAL A 287 -1.16 8.98 8.48
N LYS A 288 -0.30 10.02 8.47
CA LYS A 288 -0.71 11.42 8.35
C LYS A 288 -1.50 11.66 7.05
N THR A 289 -0.97 11.20 5.91
CA THR A 289 -1.62 11.35 4.60
C THR A 289 -2.95 10.58 4.56
N TRP A 290 -2.99 9.36 5.08
CA TRP A 290 -4.21 8.57 5.15
C TRP A 290 -5.30 9.24 6.00
N ALA A 291 -4.92 9.77 7.16
CA ALA A 291 -5.84 10.50 8.02
C ALA A 291 -6.36 11.79 7.34
N ALA A 292 -5.49 12.53 6.65
CA ALA A 292 -5.87 13.75 5.92
C ALA A 292 -6.90 13.50 4.80
N PHE A 293 -6.91 12.32 4.18
CA PHE A 293 -7.93 11.96 3.18
C PHE A 293 -9.31 11.65 3.77
N LEU A 294 -9.39 11.40 5.08
CA LEU A 294 -10.60 10.97 5.78
C LEU A 294 -11.15 12.05 6.71
N ASP A 295 -10.28 12.71 7.47
CA ASP A 295 -10.67 13.67 8.49
C ASP A 295 -11.07 15.02 7.85
N PRO A 296 -12.34 15.44 7.95
CA PRO A 296 -12.78 16.73 7.41
C PRO A 296 -12.13 17.93 8.10
N ASP A 297 -11.55 17.76 9.29
CA ASP A 297 -10.83 18.80 10.02
C ASP A 297 -9.46 18.30 10.49
N PHE A 298 -8.62 17.95 9.52
CA PHE A 298 -7.29 17.44 9.82
C PHE A 298 -6.36 18.48 10.48
N ALA A 299 -6.70 19.76 10.42
CA ALA A 299 -5.94 20.82 11.11
C ALA A 299 -6.00 20.63 12.63
N HIS A 300 -7.19 20.33 13.17
CA HIS A 300 -7.38 19.96 14.57
C HIS A 300 -6.54 18.73 14.97
N ALA A 301 -6.61 17.63 14.20
CA ALA A 301 -5.83 16.43 14.51
C ALA A 301 -4.31 16.68 14.55
N ARG A 302 -3.79 17.53 13.65
CA ARG A 302 -2.38 17.96 13.67
C ARG A 302 -2.05 18.79 14.92
N HIS A 303 -2.96 19.67 15.32
CA HIS A 303 -2.80 20.50 16.50
C HIS A 303 -2.77 19.65 17.78
N VAL A 304 -3.77 18.77 17.95
CA VAL A 304 -3.84 17.81 19.07
C VAL A 304 -2.61 16.90 19.11
N SER A 305 -2.12 16.41 17.97
CA SER A 305 -0.90 15.61 17.90
C SER A 305 0.32 16.34 18.48
N ARG A 306 0.47 17.64 18.17
CA ARG A 306 1.55 18.47 18.71
C ARG A 306 1.42 18.67 20.21
N LEU A 307 0.22 18.97 20.72
CA LEU A 307 -0.05 19.10 22.15
C LEU A 307 0.20 17.79 22.90
N ALA A 308 -0.26 16.66 22.37
CA ALA A 308 -0.07 15.34 22.93
C ALA A 308 1.42 14.99 23.06
N LEU A 309 2.23 15.34 22.06
CA LEU A 309 3.68 15.14 22.13
C LEU A 309 4.36 16.02 23.18
N GLN A 310 3.94 17.28 23.34
CA GLN A 310 4.46 18.15 24.40
C GLN A 310 4.15 17.61 25.80
N LEU A 311 2.92 17.13 26.01
CA LEU A 311 2.54 16.45 27.25
C LEU A 311 3.37 15.18 27.47
N TYR A 312 3.49 14.34 26.44
CA TYR A 312 4.30 13.13 26.53
C TYR A 312 5.73 13.47 26.91
N ASP A 313 6.37 14.42 26.21
CA ASP A 313 7.76 14.82 26.41
C ASP A 313 8.02 15.36 27.83
N GLY A 314 7.06 16.04 28.44
CA GLY A 314 7.18 16.58 29.80
C GLY A 314 6.72 15.67 30.96
N LEU A 315 6.00 14.58 30.68
CA LEU A 315 5.52 13.63 31.70
C LEU A 315 6.51 12.46 31.94
N PRO A 316 6.49 11.84 33.14
CA PRO A 316 7.34 10.69 33.44
C PRO A 316 6.96 9.52 32.53
N LYS A 317 7.95 8.82 31.99
CA LYS A 317 7.76 7.77 30.98
C LYS A 317 7.29 6.43 31.55
N ASN A 318 6.49 6.45 32.63
CA ASN A 318 5.94 5.29 33.33
C ASN A 318 6.95 4.17 33.63
N GLY A 319 8.17 4.53 34.05
CA GLY A 319 9.22 3.58 34.42
C GLY A 319 10.02 3.00 33.24
N THR A 320 9.83 3.52 32.02
CA THR A 320 10.62 3.12 30.85
C THR A 320 11.83 4.05 30.66
N ASN A 321 13.04 3.52 30.82
CA ASN A 321 14.29 4.26 30.57
C ASN A 321 14.95 3.89 29.23
N HIS A 322 14.47 2.85 28.54
CA HIS A 322 15.05 2.40 27.28
C HIS A 322 14.67 3.31 26.11
N ARG A 323 15.65 4.01 25.55
CA ARG A 323 15.49 4.98 24.44
C ARG A 323 14.67 4.44 23.26
N GLN A 324 14.89 3.20 22.84
CA GLN A 324 14.15 2.60 21.72
C GLN A 324 12.64 2.47 22.02
N GLN A 325 12.30 2.10 23.26
CA GLN A 325 10.91 1.97 23.70
C GLN A 325 10.25 3.36 23.86
N LEU A 326 11.02 4.37 24.26
CA LEU A 326 10.58 5.76 24.29
C LEU A 326 10.26 6.28 22.88
N ASP A 327 11.17 6.10 21.93
CA ASP A 327 10.95 6.48 20.53
C ASP A 327 9.71 5.79 19.95
N ARG A 328 9.51 4.50 20.27
CA ARG A 328 8.36 3.72 19.82
C ARG A 328 7.04 4.25 20.36
N THR A 329 6.98 4.54 21.66
CA THR A 329 5.75 4.96 22.33
C THR A 329 5.35 6.38 21.98
N ARG A 330 6.35 7.25 21.79
CA ARG A 330 6.17 8.58 21.23
C ARG A 330 5.57 8.51 19.82
N LEU A 331 6.08 7.62 18.97
CA LEU A 331 5.56 7.42 17.61
C LEU A 331 4.11 6.89 17.62
N LEU A 332 3.80 5.93 18.49
CA LEU A 332 2.44 5.38 18.63
C LEU A 332 1.43 6.45 19.05
N LEU A 333 1.78 7.28 20.02
CA LEU A 333 0.96 8.42 20.43
C LEU A 333 0.74 9.40 19.28
N GLN A 334 1.82 9.75 18.56
CA GLN A 334 1.73 10.69 17.44
C GLN A 334 0.80 10.18 16.35
N ALA A 335 0.94 8.91 15.97
CA ALA A 335 0.10 8.27 14.96
C ALA A 335 -1.37 8.18 15.43
N ALA A 336 -1.61 7.77 16.68
CA ALA A 336 -2.95 7.72 17.25
C ALA A 336 -3.62 9.10 17.27
N ALA A 337 -2.88 10.14 17.64
CA ALA A 337 -3.37 11.52 17.65
C ALA A 337 -3.70 12.03 16.24
N LEU A 338 -2.90 11.70 15.24
CA LEU A 338 -3.20 12.07 13.84
C LEU A 338 -4.44 11.33 13.30
N MET A 339 -4.76 10.14 13.82
CA MET A 339 -5.87 9.32 13.33
C MET A 339 -7.13 9.38 14.20
N HIS A 340 -7.13 10.11 15.31
CA HIS A 340 -8.17 9.95 16.34
C HIS A 340 -9.58 10.31 15.84
N ASP A 341 -9.67 11.19 14.84
CA ASP A 341 -10.92 11.73 14.31
C ASP A 341 -11.30 11.26 12.90
N VAL A 342 -10.54 10.33 12.29
CA VAL A 342 -10.84 9.76 10.96
C VAL A 342 -12.22 9.08 10.87
N GLY A 343 -12.83 8.71 12.00
CA GLY A 343 -14.20 8.20 12.07
C GLY A 343 -15.27 9.23 11.67
N ARG A 344 -14.96 10.54 11.73
CA ARG A 344 -15.85 11.64 11.33
C ARG A 344 -16.20 11.61 9.85
N ALA A 345 -15.34 11.00 9.01
CA ALA A 345 -15.60 10.75 7.58
C ALA A 345 -16.92 10.03 7.32
N LYS A 346 -17.41 9.22 8.27
CA LYS A 346 -18.66 8.46 8.15
C LYS A 346 -19.79 9.06 8.97
N ARG A 347 -19.53 9.35 10.25
CA ARG A 347 -20.54 9.83 11.21
C ARG A 347 -19.90 10.69 12.29
N ARG A 348 -20.56 11.79 12.67
CA ARG A 348 -20.13 12.66 13.79
C ARG A 348 -20.29 11.99 15.16
N LYS A 349 -21.44 11.34 15.41
CA LYS A 349 -21.70 10.63 16.68
C LYS A 349 -20.85 9.37 16.79
N ASN A 350 -20.23 9.15 17.96
CA ASN A 350 -19.37 8.00 18.24
C ASN A 350 -18.19 7.81 17.27
N HIS A 351 -17.64 8.89 16.70
CA HIS A 351 -16.52 8.81 15.75
C HIS A 351 -15.31 8.07 16.31
N HIS A 352 -15.00 8.19 17.61
CA HIS A 352 -13.93 7.43 18.26
C HIS A 352 -14.07 5.89 18.09
N LYS A 353 -15.29 5.34 18.05
CA LYS A 353 -15.55 3.93 17.70
C LYS A 353 -15.36 3.67 16.19
N GLY A 354 -15.65 4.66 15.36
CA GLY A 354 -15.39 4.65 13.93
C GLY A 354 -13.89 4.64 13.62
N SER A 355 -13.11 5.56 14.22
CA SER A 355 -11.66 5.66 14.10
C SER A 355 -10.99 4.35 14.49
N TYR A 356 -11.34 3.77 15.64
CA TYR A 356 -10.87 2.44 16.04
C TYR A 356 -11.08 1.39 14.96
N ARG A 357 -12.29 1.28 14.41
CA ARG A 357 -12.62 0.29 13.36
C ARG A 357 -11.84 0.54 12.08
N LEU A 358 -11.70 1.79 11.66
CA LEU A 358 -10.96 2.15 10.44
C LEU A 358 -9.46 1.85 10.58
N ILE A 359 -8.84 2.28 11.69
CA ILE A 359 -7.42 2.03 11.97
C ILE A 359 -7.15 0.52 12.11
N SER A 360 -8.02 -0.21 12.81
CA SER A 360 -7.86 -1.67 13.02
C SER A 360 -8.04 -2.49 11.75
N ALA A 361 -8.71 -1.94 10.72
CA ALA A 361 -8.89 -2.59 9.42
C ALA A 361 -7.71 -2.35 8.47
N LEU A 362 -6.74 -1.50 8.84
CA LEU A 362 -5.55 -1.30 8.03
C LEU A 362 -4.61 -2.51 8.10
N PRO A 363 -3.95 -2.88 7.00
CA PRO A 363 -2.75 -3.69 7.09
C PRO A 363 -1.65 -2.89 7.82
N PRO A 364 -0.82 -3.53 8.67
CA PRO A 364 0.27 -2.83 9.32
C PRO A 364 1.25 -2.31 8.26
N PRO A 365 1.63 -1.02 8.30
CA PRO A 365 2.64 -0.50 7.38
C PRO A 365 3.98 -1.16 7.65
N PHE A 366 4.81 -1.35 6.60
CA PHE A 366 6.13 -1.96 6.76
C PHE A 366 6.96 -1.23 7.85
N GLY A 367 7.54 -1.99 8.78
CA GLY A 367 8.23 -1.46 9.97
C GLY A 367 7.35 -1.37 11.23
N TRP A 368 6.06 -1.69 11.14
CA TRP A 368 5.16 -1.87 12.27
C TRP A 368 4.64 -3.31 12.36
N LYS A 369 4.50 -3.83 13.57
CA LYS A 369 3.79 -5.06 13.91
C LYS A 369 2.29 -4.80 13.96
N LEU A 370 1.50 -5.85 13.77
CA LEU A 370 0.04 -5.78 13.90
C LEU A 370 -0.40 -5.33 15.30
N GLN A 371 0.32 -5.75 16.35
CA GLN A 371 0.05 -5.35 17.74
C GLN A 371 0.18 -3.84 17.92
N GLU A 372 1.18 -3.21 17.31
CA GLU A 372 1.45 -1.77 17.41
C GLU A 372 0.36 -0.96 16.71
N LEU A 373 -0.12 -1.42 15.55
CA LEU A 373 -1.28 -0.83 14.89
C LEU A 373 -2.55 -0.93 15.77
N ARG A 374 -2.79 -2.08 16.39
CA ARG A 374 -3.92 -2.28 17.33
C ARG A 374 -3.80 -1.39 18.56
N GLN A 375 -2.58 -1.20 19.07
CA GLN A 375 -2.30 -0.31 20.18
C GLN A 375 -2.61 1.15 19.79
N ALA A 376 -2.14 1.61 18.64
CA ALA A 376 -2.47 2.95 18.11
C ALA A 376 -3.98 3.13 17.92
N ALA A 377 -4.68 2.10 17.41
CA ALA A 377 -6.14 2.12 17.29
C ALA A 377 -6.82 2.23 18.65
N ALA A 378 -6.35 1.51 19.67
CA ALA A 378 -6.88 1.57 21.03
C ALA A 378 -6.63 2.95 21.67
N ILE A 379 -5.44 3.55 21.51
CA ILE A 379 -5.15 4.90 21.99
C ILE A 379 -6.14 5.90 21.35
N ALA A 380 -6.31 5.85 20.03
CA ALA A 380 -7.27 6.66 19.30
C ALA A 380 -8.73 6.38 19.72
N ARG A 381 -9.08 5.14 20.09
CA ARG A 381 -10.43 4.78 20.56
C ARG A 381 -10.79 5.45 21.88
N TYR A 382 -9.81 5.61 22.76
CA TYR A 382 -9.99 6.05 24.13
C TYR A 382 -9.64 7.52 24.36
N HIS A 383 -9.41 8.30 23.29
CA HIS A 383 -9.26 9.76 23.38
C HIS A 383 -10.51 10.46 23.92
N ARG A 384 -11.69 9.80 23.92
CA ARG A 384 -12.93 10.31 24.51
C ARG A 384 -13.89 9.18 24.90
N GLY A 385 -14.93 9.55 25.64
CA GLY A 385 -15.99 8.64 26.08
C GLY A 385 -15.52 7.73 27.22
N ALA A 386 -15.95 6.47 27.21
CA ALA A 386 -15.65 5.49 28.24
C ALA A 386 -14.13 5.23 28.37
N LEU A 387 -13.67 5.06 29.61
CA LEU A 387 -12.27 4.71 29.92
C LEU A 387 -11.93 3.26 29.48
N PRO A 388 -10.65 2.94 29.25
CA PRO A 388 -10.20 1.58 28.98
C PRO A 388 -10.58 0.65 30.14
N ARG A 389 -11.27 -0.46 29.85
CA ARG A 389 -11.64 -1.50 30.83
C ARG A 389 -11.30 -2.88 30.27
N PRO A 390 -10.83 -3.84 31.11
CA PRO A 390 -10.41 -5.16 30.64
C PRO A 390 -11.45 -5.94 29.81
N GLY A 391 -12.74 -5.80 30.11
CA GLY A 391 -13.83 -6.49 29.40
C GLY A 391 -14.19 -5.91 28.03
N GLN A 392 -13.67 -4.74 27.65
CA GLN A 392 -13.99 -4.12 26.35
C GLN A 392 -13.12 -4.70 25.25
N SER A 393 -13.73 -5.13 24.14
CA SER A 393 -13.02 -5.79 23.02
C SER A 393 -11.83 -5.00 22.48
N SER A 394 -11.95 -3.66 22.38
CA SER A 394 -10.87 -2.78 21.94
C SER A 394 -9.65 -2.82 22.84
N PHE A 395 -9.84 -2.96 24.16
CA PHE A 395 -8.73 -3.03 25.12
C PHE A 395 -8.26 -4.47 25.38
N LYS A 396 -9.14 -5.46 25.21
CA LYS A 396 -8.79 -6.89 25.30
C LYS A 396 -7.79 -7.29 24.21
N SER A 397 -7.81 -6.61 23.06
CA SER A 397 -6.88 -6.87 21.94
C SER A 397 -5.44 -6.39 22.20
N VAL A 398 -5.23 -5.55 23.23
CA VAL A 398 -3.92 -5.02 23.63
C VAL A 398 -3.24 -6.04 24.57
N PRO A 399 -1.96 -6.42 24.31
CA PRO A 399 -1.20 -7.30 25.19
C PRO A 399 -1.18 -6.80 26.64
N GLN A 400 -1.22 -7.72 27.61
CA GLN A 400 -1.29 -7.38 29.04
C GLN A 400 -0.14 -6.46 29.48
N SER A 401 1.09 -6.71 28.98
CA SER A 401 2.27 -5.88 29.22
C SER A 401 2.15 -4.45 28.68
N GLU A 402 1.32 -4.22 27.66
CA GLU A 402 1.15 -2.93 27.00
C GLU A 402 -0.08 -2.15 27.49
N LYS A 403 -0.97 -2.76 28.27
CA LYS A 403 -2.23 -2.12 28.71
C LYS A 403 -2.02 -0.86 29.52
N ARG A 404 -1.10 -0.87 30.48
CA ARG A 404 -0.79 0.32 31.31
C ARG A 404 -0.26 1.47 30.45
N GLN A 405 0.66 1.17 29.54
CA GLN A 405 1.21 2.15 28.61
C GLN A 405 0.15 2.69 27.65
N THR A 406 -0.73 1.83 27.14
CA THR A 406 -1.84 2.22 26.28
C THR A 406 -2.81 3.15 26.99
N ALA A 407 -3.15 2.86 28.25
CA ALA A 407 -4.01 3.72 29.08
C ALA A 407 -3.35 5.08 29.33
N PHE A 408 -2.04 5.13 29.58
CA PHE A 408 -1.27 6.36 29.72
C PHE A 408 -1.31 7.21 28.45
N LEU A 409 -0.99 6.62 27.29
CA LEU A 409 -1.01 7.33 26.01
C LEU A 409 -2.42 7.81 25.64
N ALA A 410 -3.46 7.02 25.94
CA ALA A 410 -4.85 7.44 25.77
C ALA A 410 -5.23 8.59 26.71
N GLY A 411 -4.71 8.60 27.95
CA GLY A 411 -4.88 9.71 28.91
C GLY A 411 -4.24 11.00 28.41
N ILE A 412 -3.02 10.93 27.86
CA ILE A 412 -2.35 12.07 27.22
C ILE A 412 -3.20 12.60 26.07
N LEU A 413 -3.64 11.72 25.17
CA LEU A 413 -4.43 12.12 24.01
C LEU A 413 -5.78 12.72 24.41
N ARG A 414 -6.47 12.17 25.44
CA ARG A 414 -7.68 12.75 26.03
C ARG A 414 -7.48 14.19 26.49
N LEU A 415 -6.38 14.43 27.22
CA LEU A 415 -6.11 15.76 27.76
C LEU A 415 -5.76 16.74 26.64
N ALA A 416 -4.94 16.32 25.66
CA ALA A 416 -4.60 17.14 24.50
C ALA A 416 -5.82 17.51 23.66
N ASP A 417 -6.73 16.56 23.41
CA ASP A 417 -8.00 16.77 22.69
C ASP A 417 -8.91 17.77 23.43
N ALA A 418 -9.05 17.61 24.75
CA ALA A 418 -9.85 18.50 25.58
C ALA A 418 -9.34 19.94 25.59
N LEU A 419 -8.03 20.14 25.43
CA LEU A 419 -7.39 21.45 25.37
C LEU A 419 -7.64 22.17 24.03
N ASP A 420 -7.99 21.46 22.97
CA ASP A 420 -8.37 22.02 21.66
C ASP A 420 -9.84 21.72 21.30
N LYS A 421 -10.72 21.63 22.30
CA LYS A 421 -12.15 21.29 22.12
C LYS A 421 -12.91 22.21 21.15
N LYS A 422 -12.49 23.48 21.05
CA LYS A 422 -13.09 24.47 20.13
C LYS A 422 -12.53 24.37 18.71
N HIS A 423 -11.48 23.57 18.48
CA HIS A 423 -10.77 23.44 17.21
C HIS A 423 -10.23 24.79 16.69
N ASP A 424 -9.99 25.75 17.60
CA ASP A 424 -9.56 27.11 17.26
C ASP A 424 -8.05 27.31 17.45
N GLY A 425 -7.34 26.28 17.95
CA GLY A 425 -5.91 26.34 18.18
C GLY A 425 -5.48 27.37 19.21
N SER A 426 -6.39 27.81 20.10
CA SER A 426 -6.13 28.82 21.13
C SER A 426 -4.91 28.50 21.99
N ILE A 427 -4.68 27.21 22.27
CA ILE A 427 -3.50 26.73 22.98
C ILE A 427 -2.41 26.36 21.98
N HIS A 428 -1.41 27.20 21.86
CA HIS A 428 -0.29 26.95 20.94
C HIS A 428 0.90 26.25 21.61
N ARG A 429 0.96 26.13 22.94
CA ARG A 429 2.06 25.40 23.60
C ARG A 429 1.68 24.89 24.99
N LEU A 430 2.17 23.71 25.32
CA LEU A 430 2.13 23.10 26.64
C LEU A 430 3.54 22.95 27.20
N GLU A 431 3.68 23.25 28.48
CA GLU A 431 4.89 23.01 29.27
C GLU A 431 4.47 22.23 30.51
N VAL A 432 5.20 21.16 30.84
CA VAL A 432 4.93 20.34 32.01
C VAL A 432 6.05 20.57 33.01
N GLU A 433 5.66 20.92 34.23
CA GLU A 433 6.55 21.15 35.36
C GLU A 433 6.19 20.18 36.48
N LYS A 434 7.19 19.52 37.07
CA LYS A 434 6.99 18.72 38.27
C LYS A 434 7.14 19.63 39.48
N THR A 435 6.11 19.70 40.32
CA THR A 435 6.11 20.51 41.54
C THR A 435 5.75 19.59 42.72
N GLY A 436 6.76 19.16 43.48
CA GLY A 436 6.56 18.15 44.53
C GLY A 436 5.96 16.86 43.96
N ASP A 437 4.77 16.50 44.45
CA ASP A 437 4.06 15.26 44.12
C ASP A 437 3.01 15.38 43.01
N PHE A 438 2.92 16.55 42.36
CA PHE A 438 2.00 16.78 41.24
C PHE A 438 2.70 17.36 40.01
N PHE A 439 2.04 17.25 38.86
CA PHE A 439 2.48 17.88 37.62
C PHE A 439 1.59 19.08 37.30
N THR A 440 2.21 20.20 36.96
CA THR A 440 1.52 21.37 36.41
C THR A 440 1.71 21.43 34.90
N VAL A 441 0.61 21.42 34.16
CA VAL A 441 0.55 21.64 32.72
C VAL A 441 0.20 23.11 32.48
N TRP A 442 1.19 23.88 32.04
CA TRP A 442 1.05 25.27 31.64
C TRP A 442 0.62 25.35 30.17
N ALA A 443 -0.62 25.76 29.93
CA ALA A 443 -1.17 25.99 28.61
C ALA A 443 -1.06 27.47 28.21
N ARG A 444 -0.17 27.75 27.25
CA ARG A 444 0.00 29.08 26.70
C ARG A 444 -1.14 29.41 25.74
N CYS A 445 -1.80 30.56 25.95
CA CYS A 445 -2.95 30.99 25.15
C CYS A 445 -2.85 32.48 24.74
N LEU A 446 -3.35 32.81 23.54
CA LEU A 446 -3.26 34.16 22.95
C LEU A 446 -4.26 35.14 23.56
N ARG A 447 -5.33 34.63 24.17
CA ARG A 447 -6.35 35.39 24.89
C ARG A 447 -6.76 34.59 26.12
N ARG A 448 -7.20 35.26 27.20
CA ARG A 448 -7.90 34.61 28.31
C ARG A 448 -9.17 33.96 27.75
N ASN A 449 -9.05 32.70 27.35
CA ASN A 449 -10.15 31.91 26.80
C ASN A 449 -10.96 31.34 27.97
N THR A 450 -12.28 31.41 27.91
CA THR A 450 -13.18 30.62 28.76
C THR A 450 -13.06 29.17 28.34
N GLN A 451 -12.10 28.48 28.93
CA GLN A 451 -11.98 27.04 28.82
C GLN A 451 -13.07 26.34 29.62
N ASP A 452 -13.54 25.24 29.07
CA ASP A 452 -14.44 24.33 29.76
C ASP A 452 -13.66 23.53 30.82
N LEU A 453 -13.52 24.12 32.01
CA LEU A 453 -12.78 23.53 33.14
C LEU A 453 -13.33 22.16 33.55
N GLN A 454 -14.66 21.96 33.43
CA GLN A 454 -15.29 20.67 33.71
C GLN A 454 -14.82 19.60 32.72
N ASN A 455 -14.76 19.94 31.43
CA ASN A 455 -14.26 19.04 30.41
C ASN A 455 -12.78 18.68 30.59
N ILE A 456 -11.94 19.67 30.92
CA ILE A 456 -10.51 19.44 31.21
C ILE A 456 -10.36 18.55 32.44
N ALA A 457 -11.13 18.79 33.50
CA ALA A 457 -11.12 17.98 34.71
C ALA A 457 -11.53 16.52 34.44
N ALA A 458 -12.56 16.29 33.63
CA ALA A 458 -12.95 14.94 33.22
C ALA A 458 -11.89 14.28 32.32
N ALA A 459 -11.22 15.05 31.46
CA ALA A 459 -10.23 14.52 30.52
C ALA A 459 -8.96 14.01 31.22
N ARG A 460 -8.44 14.74 32.22
CA ARG A 460 -7.22 14.39 32.96
C ARG A 460 -7.34 13.14 33.83
N HIS A 461 -8.54 12.77 34.27
CA HIS A 461 -8.77 11.67 35.22
C HIS A 461 -8.04 10.36 34.84
N LEU A 462 -8.12 9.94 33.58
CA LEU A 462 -7.44 8.72 33.12
C LEU A 462 -5.92 8.81 33.29
N LEU A 463 -5.36 9.97 32.95
CA LEU A 463 -3.94 10.21 33.01
C LEU A 463 -3.46 10.23 34.46
N GLU A 464 -4.18 10.92 35.35
CA GLU A 464 -3.92 10.95 36.80
C GLU A 464 -3.96 9.54 37.41
N SER A 465 -5.00 8.76 37.09
CA SER A 465 -5.13 7.37 37.58
C SER A 465 -3.96 6.48 37.17
N VAL A 466 -3.43 6.65 35.95
CA VAL A 466 -2.34 5.81 35.45
C VAL A 466 -0.96 6.30 35.94
N CYS A 467 -0.79 7.61 36.09
CA CYS A 467 0.44 8.21 36.64
C CYS A 467 0.55 8.04 38.16
N GLY A 468 -0.57 7.89 38.86
CA GLY A 468 -0.60 7.83 40.33
C GLY A 468 -0.30 9.17 40.99
N CYS A 469 -0.49 10.30 40.27
CA CYS A 469 -0.27 11.65 40.80
C CYS A 469 -1.26 12.66 40.18
N PRO A 470 -1.58 13.75 40.90
CA PRO A 470 -2.45 14.81 40.38
C PRO A 470 -1.82 15.57 39.21
N ILE A 471 -2.66 16.01 38.26
CA ILE A 471 -2.24 16.83 37.12
C ILE A 471 -3.09 18.10 37.11
N TRP A 472 -2.45 19.24 37.33
CA TRP A 472 -3.11 20.54 37.29
C TRP A 472 -2.91 21.18 35.93
N VAL A 473 -3.97 21.79 35.39
CA VAL A 473 -3.89 22.55 34.14
C VAL A 473 -4.06 24.02 34.46
N ARG A 474 -3.07 24.84 34.08
CA ARG A 474 -3.08 26.29 34.30
C ARG A 474 -2.91 27.03 32.98
N LEU A 475 -3.66 28.11 32.80
CA LEU A 475 -3.52 29.00 31.65
C LEU A 475 -2.43 30.03 31.90
N ARG A 476 -1.59 30.28 30.89
CA ARG A 476 -0.60 31.36 30.88
C ARG A 476 -0.82 32.22 29.63
N ALA A 477 -1.17 33.48 29.81
CA ALA A 477 -1.30 34.39 28.68
C ALA A 477 0.09 34.62 28.05
N ILE A 478 0.14 34.67 26.71
CA ILE A 478 1.26 35.30 26.02
C ILE A 478 1.07 36.82 26.13
N HIS A 479 2.07 37.51 26.68
CA HIS A 479 2.17 38.96 26.63
C HIS A 479 2.75 39.40 25.30
#